data_AF-A0AA35GYA5-F1
#
_entry.id   AF-A0AA35GYA5-F1
#
_cell.length_a   1.000
_cell.length_b   1.000
_cell.length_c   1.000
_cell.angle_alpha   90.00
_cell.angle_beta   90.00
_cell.angle_gamma   90.00
#
_symmetry.space_group_name_H-M   'P 1'
#
loop_
_entity.id
_entity.type
_entity.pdbx_description
1 polymer ?
#
loop_
_entity_poly.entity_id
_entity_poly.type
_entity_poly.pdbx_seq_one_letter_code
_entity_poly.pdbx_strand_id
1 'polypeptide(L)' 'MKMVLVGLVIVGVGMFLSVGSVSAATVFHSGDVVEHGGRTDSNGCHRDTKQGTRHCH' A
#
# COMPACT_ATOMS: atom_id res chain seq x y z
N MET A 1 24.75 21.16 36.09
CA MET A 1 23.87 21.80 35.08
C MET A 1 24.45 21.72 33.67
N LYS A 2 25.74 22.03 33.46
CA LYS A 2 26.43 21.99 32.14
C LYS A 2 26.25 20.66 31.37
N MET A 3 26.38 19.52 32.05
CA MET A 3 26.29 18.18 31.43
C MET A 3 24.87 17.77 31.04
N VAL A 4 23.84 18.35 31.68
CA VAL A 4 22.42 18.07 31.38
C VAL A 4 22.01 18.76 30.07
N LEU A 5 22.53 19.97 29.84
CA LEU A 5 22.29 20.71 28.59
C LEU A 5 22.94 20.00 27.38
N VAL A 6 24.14 19.44 27.56
CA VAL A 6 24.84 18.67 26.53
C VAL A 6 24.08 17.39 26.17
N GLY A 7 23.55 16.67 27.16
CA GLY A 7 22.73 15.48 26.94
C GLY A 7 21.43 15.79 26.16
N LEU A 8 20.76 16.89 26.50
CA LEU A 8 19.52 17.30 25.82
C LEU A 8 19.76 17.66 24.34
N VAL A 9 20.87 18.34 24.05
CA VAL A 9 21.24 18.73 22.67
C VAL A 9 21.61 17.50 21.84
N ILE A 10 22.35 16.54 22.39
CA ILE A 10 22.74 15.33 21.67
C ILE A 10 21.53 14.44 21.35
N VAL A 11 20.60 14.26 22.31
CA VAL A 11 19.37 13.49 22.09
C VAL A 11 18.43 14.22 21.12
N GLY A 12 18.28 15.53 21.23
CA GLY A 12 17.45 16.34 20.33
C GLY A 12 17.97 16.39 18.89
N VAL A 13 19.28 16.53 18.69
CA VAL A 13 19.90 16.56 17.35
C VAL A 13 19.93 15.16 16.74
N GLY A 14 20.20 14.12 17.53
CA GLY A 14 20.19 12.72 17.06
C GLY A 14 18.81 12.27 16.55
N MET A 15 17.73 12.74 17.18
CA MET A 15 16.35 12.43 16.78
C MET A 15 15.92 13.17 15.49
N PHE A 16 16.53 14.32 15.18
CA PHE A 16 16.29 15.06 13.93
C PHE A 16 17.05 14.47 12.72
N LEU A 17 18.16 13.77 12.94
CA LEU A 17 18.96 13.15 11.87
C LEU A 17 18.44 11.77 11.43
N SER A 18 17.56 11.14 12.22
CA SER A 18 17.01 9.80 11.93
C SER A 18 15.72 9.80 11.12
N VAL A 19 15.19 10.95 10.71
CA VAL A 19 14.01 11.07 9.81
C VAL A 19 14.38 11.13 8.33
N GLY A 20 15.64 10.83 7.98
CA GLY A 20 16.12 10.73 6.62
C GLY A 20 15.48 9.57 5.86
N SER A 21 14.42 9.91 5.11
CA SER A 21 14.03 9.27 3.84
C SER A 21 13.54 7.82 3.91
N VAL A 22 12.36 7.59 4.47
CA VAL A 22 11.55 6.40 4.13
C VAL A 22 10.83 6.61 2.79
N SER A 23 11.58 6.71 1.69
CA SER A 23 11.00 6.56 0.35
C SER A 23 11.07 5.10 -0.08
N ALA A 24 10.19 4.29 0.49
CA ALA A 24 9.86 2.98 -0.06
C ALA A 24 8.97 3.19 -1.29
N ALA A 25 9.56 3.66 -2.40
CA ALA A 25 8.88 3.72 -3.69
C ALA A 25 8.79 2.29 -4.26
N THR A 26 7.75 1.56 -3.86
CA THR A 26 7.40 0.30 -4.51
C THR A 26 6.72 0.60 -5.84
N VAL A 27 7.49 0.54 -6.93
CA VAL A 27 6.92 0.58 -8.28
C VAL A 27 6.20 -0.75 -8.50
N PHE A 28 4.89 -0.78 -8.27
CA PHE A 28 4.04 -1.90 -8.67
C PHE A 28 3.69 -1.73 -10.15
N HIS A 29 4.42 -2.43 -11.02
CA HIS A 29 4.04 -2.56 -12.42
C HIS A 29 2.82 -3.50 -12.51
N SER A 30 1.62 -2.94 -12.46
CA SER A 30 0.43 -3.66 -12.89
C SER A 30 0.48 -3.73 -14.41
N GLY A 31 0.88 -4.90 -14.94
CA GLY A 31 0.79 -5.17 -16.38
C GLY A 31 -0.64 -5.02 -16.89
N ASP A 32 -0.83 -5.13 -18.22
CA ASP A 32 -2.09 -4.90 -18.90
C ASP A 32 -3.31 -5.44 -18.13
N VAL A 33 -4.18 -4.53 -17.70
CA VAL A 33 -5.45 -4.88 -17.06
C VAL A 33 -6.36 -5.45 -18.15
N VAL A 34 -6.36 -6.77 -18.29
CA VAL A 34 -7.31 -7.45 -19.19
C VAL A 34 -8.69 -7.35 -18.54
N GLU A 35 -9.51 -6.38 -18.96
CA GLU A 35 -10.87 -6.15 -18.42
C GLU A 35 -11.63 -7.47 -18.28
N HIS A 36 -11.92 -7.90 -17.04
CA HIS A 36 -12.63 -9.15 -16.78
C HIS A 36 -14.13 -8.93 -16.96
N GLY A 37 -14.67 -9.51 -18.03
CA GLY A 37 -16.06 -9.40 -18.40
C GLY A 37 -16.96 -10.33 -17.61
N GLY A 38 -18.01 -9.76 -17.04
CA GLY A 38 -19.12 -10.50 -16.45
C GLY A 38 -20.05 -9.58 -15.67
N ARG A 39 -21.35 -9.65 -15.93
CA ARG A 39 -22.35 -8.95 -15.10
C ARG A 39 -22.73 -9.86 -13.95
N THR A 40 -22.78 -9.30 -12.75
CA THR A 40 -23.45 -9.93 -11.61
C THR A 40 -24.95 -9.65 -11.74
N ASP A 41 -25.76 -10.70 -11.76
CA ASP A 41 -27.22 -10.57 -11.79
C ASP A 41 -27.77 -10.22 -10.41
N SER A 42 -29.06 -9.85 -10.35
CA SER A 42 -29.75 -9.51 -9.10
C SER A 42 -29.86 -10.68 -8.12
N ASN A 43 -29.51 -11.90 -8.54
CA ASN A 43 -29.49 -13.10 -7.70
C ASN A 43 -28.08 -13.36 -7.13
N GLY A 44 -27.13 -12.41 -7.30
CA GLY A 44 -25.76 -12.58 -6.83
C GLY A 44 -24.92 -13.52 -7.69
N CYS A 45 -25.42 -13.93 -8.85
CA CYS A 45 -24.68 -14.81 -9.75
C CYS A 45 -23.88 -13.99 -10.77
N HIS A 46 -22.58 -14.17 -10.74
CA HIS A 46 -21.62 -13.64 -11.70
C HIS A 46 -21.51 -14.57 -12.91
N ARG A 47 -21.75 -14.02 -14.10
CA ARG A 47 -21.48 -14.73 -15.36
C ARG A 47 -20.12 -14.31 -15.90
N ASP A 48 -19.11 -15.16 -15.71
CA ASP A 48 -17.78 -14.94 -16.27
C ASP A 48 -17.81 -15.24 -17.76
N THR A 49 -17.79 -14.20 -18.59
CA THR A 49 -17.84 -14.34 -20.05
C THR A 49 -16.50 -14.77 -20.65
N LYS A 50 -15.41 -14.70 -19.89
CA LYS A 50 -14.08 -15.15 -20.33
C LYS A 50 -13.91 -16.65 -20.14
N GLN A 51 -14.39 -17.18 -19.02
CA GLN A 51 -14.29 -18.60 -18.71
C GLN A 51 -15.52 -19.40 -19.15
N GLY A 52 -16.61 -18.72 -19.52
CA GLY A 52 -17.88 -19.37 -19.83
C GLY A 52 -18.52 -20.02 -18.61
N THR A 53 -18.09 -19.62 -17.41
CA THR A 53 -18.57 -20.19 -16.14
C THR A 53 -19.57 -19.26 -15.47
N ARG A 54 -20.43 -19.84 -14.64
CA ARG A 54 -21.38 -19.10 -13.79
C ARG A 54 -21.02 -19.36 -12.34
N HIS A 55 -20.71 -18.31 -11.60
CA HIS A 55 -20.37 -18.35 -10.19
C HIS A 55 -21.48 -17.63 -9.41
N CYS A 56 -22.22 -18.36 -8.58
CA CYS A 56 -23.15 -17.76 -7.65
C CYS A 56 -22.49 -17.58 -6.29
N HIS A 57 -22.65 -16.39 -5.71
CA HIS A 57 -22.29 -16.07 -4.34
C HIS A 57 -23.44 -16.37 -3.38
#